data_AF-A0A2N5DT96-F1
#
_entry.id   AF-A0A2N5DT96-F1
#
_cell.length_a   1.000
_cell.length_b   1.000
_cell.length_c   1.000
_cell.angle_alpha   90.00
_cell.angle_beta   90.00
_cell.angle_gamma   90.00
#
_symmetry.space_group_name_H-M   'P 1'
#
loop_
_entity.id
_entity.type
_entity.pdbx_description
1 polymer ?
#
loop_
_entity_poly.entity_id
_entity_poly.type
_entity_poly.pdbx_seq_one_letter_code
_entity_poly.pdbx_strand_id
1 'polypeptide(L)' 'MVIGGGAAIVADAIQNHTTVQKDRFFIAEEPQFALVNGIYQIG' A
#
# COMPACT_ATOMS: atom_id res chain seq x y z
N MET A 1 -4.14 -3.24 -0.76
CA MET A 1 -2.82 -2.59 -0.98
C MET A 1 -2.96 -1.12 -0.62
N VAL A 2 -2.06 -0.56 0.19
CA VAL A 2 -2.02 0.86 0.53
C VAL A 2 -0.75 1.47 -0.08
N ILE A 3 -0.91 2.57 -0.81
CA ILE A 3 0.14 3.30 -1.51
C ILE A 3 -0.06 4.81 -1.35
N GLY A 4 0.83 5.61 -1.94
CA GLY A 4 0.80 7.08 -1.88
C GLY A 4 1.49 7.62 -0.64
N GLY A 5 1.87 8.91 -0.65
CA GLY A 5 2.64 9.53 0.43
C GLY A 5 1.96 9.52 1.80
N GLY A 6 0.64 9.38 1.85
CA GLY A 6 -0.12 9.25 3.09
C GLY A 6 -0.22 7.81 3.64
N ALA A 7 0.34 6.81 2.97
CA ALA A 7 0.16 5.41 3.33
C ALA A 7 0.55 5.11 4.80
N ALA A 8 1.71 5.62 5.25
CA ALA A 8 2.18 5.43 6.61
C ALA A 8 1.27 6.05 7.69
N ILE A 9 0.43 7.01 7.32
CA ILE A 9 -0.47 7.72 8.24
C ILE A 9 -1.75 6.91 8.48
N VAL A 10 -2.21 6.14 7.49
CA VAL A 10 -3.53 5.50 7.50
C VAL A 10 -3.51 3.98 7.45
N ALA A 11 -2.39 3.36 7.08
CA ALA A 11 -2.33 1.92 6.82
C ALA A 11 -2.75 1.06 8.01
N ASP A 12 -2.28 1.40 9.22
CA ASP A 12 -2.64 0.67 10.45
C ASP A 12 -4.13 0.77 10.75
N ALA A 13 -4.70 1.97 10.63
CA ALA A 13 -6.13 2.18 10.86
C ALA A 13 -6.98 1.38 9.87
N ILE A 14 -6.59 1.36 8.59
CA ILE A 14 -7.26 0.57 7.55
C ILE A 14 -7.12 -0.93 7.83
N GLN A 15 -5.92 -1.41 8.17
CA GLN A 15 -5.70 -2.83 8.45
C GLN A 15 -6.57 -3.31 9.62
N ASN A 16 -6.71 -2.51 10.68
CA ASN A 16 -7.51 -2.83 11.86
C ASN A 16 -9.04 -2.77 11.62
N HIS A 17 -9.51 -2.09 10.58
CA HIS A 17 -10.94 -1.95 10.26
C HIS A 17 -11.37 -2.77 9.03
N THR A 18 -10.52 -3.70 8.58
CA THR A 18 -10.85 -4.63 7.50
C THR A 18 -10.72 -6.07 7.97
N THR A 19 -11.41 -6.98 7.29
CA THR A 19 -11.33 -8.43 7.53
C THR A 19 -10.26 -9.11 6.68
N VAL A 20 -9.37 -8.32 6.04
CA VAL A 20 -8.31 -8.82 5.18
C VAL A 20 -7.23 -9.46 6.05
N GLN A 21 -6.87 -10.70 5.75
CA GLN A 21 -5.80 -11.40 6.46
C GLN A 21 -4.46 -10.67 6.24
N LYS A 22 -3.57 -10.74 7.24
CA LYS A 22 -2.30 -9.99 7.24
C LYS A 22 -1.43 -10.27 6.00
N ASP A 23 -1.41 -11.52 5.53
CA ASP A 23 -0.69 -11.97 4.33
C ASP A 23 -1.30 -11.46 3.01
N ARG A 24 -2.49 -10.85 3.06
CA ARG A 24 -3.18 -10.24 1.92
C ARG A 24 -3.29 -8.72 2.01
N PHE A 25 -2.75 -8.12 3.08
CA PHE A 25 -2.70 -6.67 3.26
C PHE A 25 -1.29 -6.14 2.99
N PHE A 26 -1.09 -5.62 1.78
CA PHE A 26 0.21 -5.09 1.36
C PHE A 26 0.31 -3.58 1.57
N ILE A 27 1.40 -3.14 2.18
CA ILE A 27 1.87 -1.75 2.18
C ILE A 27 3.14 -1.74 1.35
N ALA A 28 3.25 -0.85 0.37
CA ALA A 28 4.46 -0.76 -0.45
C ALA A 28 5.65 -0.26 0.38
N GLU A 29 6.87 -0.69 0.05
CA GLU A 29 8.11 -0.28 0.74
C GLU A 29 8.39 1.22 0.56
N GLU A 30 8.18 1.73 -0.67
CA GLU A 30 8.20 3.16 -0.98
C GLU A 30 6.83 3.60 -1.49
N PRO A 31 5.86 3.88 -0.59
CA PRO A 31 4.46 4.09 -0.98
C PRO A 31 4.25 5.22 -1.98
N GLN A 32 5.01 6.32 -1.88
CA GLN A 32 4.92 7.46 -2.78
C GLN A 32 5.30 7.13 -4.23
N PHE A 33 6.16 6.13 -4.45
CA PHE A 33 6.61 5.72 -5.79
C PHE A 33 5.88 4.48 -6.31
N ALA A 34 5.06 3.82 -5.50
CA ALA A 34 4.42 2.55 -5.88
C ALA A 34 3.60 2.64 -7.19
N LEU A 35 2.95 3.78 -7.45
CA LEU A 35 2.22 4.00 -8.71
C LEU A 35 3.17 4.07 -9.92
N VAL A 36 4.19 4.95 -9.87
CA VAL A 36 5.12 5.12 -11.00
C VAL A 36 5.98 3.89 -11.22
N ASN A 37 6.38 3.20 -10.14
CA ASN A 37 7.07 1.92 -10.23
C ASN A 37 6.21 0.85 -10.91
N GLY A 38 4.91 0.77 -10.56
CA GLY A 38 3.99 -0.16 -11.23
C GLY A 38 3.85 0.12 -12.73
N ILE A 39 3.74 1.40 -13.12
CA ILE A 39 3.70 1.80 -14.53
C ILE A 39 5.02 1.44 -15.24
N TYR A 40 6.16 1.74 -14.62
CA TYR A 40 7.49 1.45 -15.17
C TYR A 40 7.74 -0.05 -15.37
N GLN A 41 7.24 -0.91 -14.47
CA GLN A 41 7.43 -2.36 -14.58
C GLN A 41 6.47 -3.03 -15.59
N ILE A 42 5.39 -2.35 -15.99
CA ILE A 42 4.42 -2.86 -16.98
C ILE A 42 4.90 -2.62 -18.41
N GLY A 43 5.56 -1.49 -18.68
CA GLY A 43 6.02 -1.05 -20.00
C GLY A 43 7.50 -1.31 -20.25
#